data_AF-A0A7Y3E679-F1
#
_entry.id   AF-A0A7Y3E679-F1
#
_cell.length_a   1.000
_cell.length_b   1.000
_cell.length_c   1.000
_cell.angle_alpha   90.00
_cell.angle_beta   90.00
_cell.angle_gamma   90.00
#
_symmetry.space_group_name_H-M   'P 1'
#
loop_
_entity.id
_entity.type
_entity.pdbx_description
1 polymer ?
#
loop_
_entity_poly.entity_id
_entity_poly.type
_entity_poly.pdbx_seq_one_letter_code
_entity_poly.pdbx_strand_id
1 'polypeptide(L)'
;MKIRWLALSLVFVASAAWSQQITDILMQEPGSLGEGWHGFTDLGFLLNAFLTLALAAILGAIIAYHPKHLQTADTLEEIEAPKVFITYAVIGALIGIMVVKYGMVVGFVLFGIGGLIRFRTVLRSASLTGHVIFVTLIGLSCGLDLPHVAVLATVFGFILIFILNARITYRINIRALTAESIVASAAAYRSVLEQQRCIIMSEKKNPEKSRITFIFRSNGNATLQALEKQFDTDIDSSLQGALDWEID
;
A
#
# COMPACT_ATOMS: atom_id res chain seq x y z
N MET A 1 -7.98 -42.38 21.41
CA MET A 1 -6.62 -41.78 21.39
C MET A 1 -5.75 -42.19 20.21
N LYS A 2 -5.85 -43.41 19.63
CA LYS A 2 -4.96 -43.87 18.53
C LYS A 2 -5.11 -43.12 17.17
N ILE A 3 -6.30 -42.60 16.87
CA ILE A 3 -6.58 -41.90 15.58
C ILE A 3 -5.90 -40.52 15.48
N ARG A 4 -5.72 -39.79 16.59
CA ARG A 4 -5.04 -38.48 16.58
C ARG A 4 -3.53 -38.62 16.27
N TRP A 5 -2.90 -39.71 16.70
CA TRP A 5 -1.48 -39.96 16.43
C TRP A 5 -1.21 -40.39 14.99
N LEU A 6 -2.14 -41.14 14.38
CA LEU A 6 -2.06 -41.51 12.96
C LEU A 6 -2.26 -40.31 12.01
N ALA A 7 -3.16 -39.39 12.36
CA ALA A 7 -3.34 -38.15 11.59
C ALA A 7 -2.11 -37.22 11.70
N LEU A 8 -1.50 -37.13 12.88
CA LEU A 8 -0.28 -36.36 13.09
C LEU A 8 0.91 -36.95 12.32
N SER A 9 1.09 -38.28 12.31
CA SER A 9 2.18 -38.90 11.54
C SER A 9 1.97 -38.77 10.03
N LEU A 10 0.73 -38.82 9.52
CA LEU A 10 0.43 -38.58 8.11
C LEU A 10 0.74 -37.13 7.68
N VAL A 11 0.47 -36.15 8.54
CA VAL A 11 0.81 -34.73 8.28
C VAL A 11 2.32 -34.52 8.26
N PHE A 12 3.07 -35.18 9.16
CA PHE A 12 4.54 -35.09 9.19
C PHE A 12 5.24 -35.82 8.04
N VAL A 13 4.70 -36.94 7.56
CA VAL A 13 5.25 -37.65 6.40
C VAL A 13 4.92 -36.91 5.10
N ALA A 14 3.72 -36.32 5.00
CA ALA A 14 3.35 -35.50 3.86
C ALA A 14 4.26 -34.26 3.73
N SER A 15 4.61 -33.59 4.83
CA SER A 15 5.52 -32.44 4.78
C SER A 15 6.97 -32.81 4.44
N ALA A 16 7.45 -34.00 4.82
CA ALA A 16 8.77 -34.49 4.43
C ALA A 16 8.83 -34.91 2.94
N ALA A 17 7.77 -35.53 2.42
CA ALA A 17 7.69 -35.89 1.00
C ALA A 17 7.62 -34.63 0.11
N TRP A 18 6.86 -33.62 0.54
CA TRP A 18 6.75 -32.34 -0.17
C TRP A 18 8.05 -31.52 -0.13
N SER A 19 8.81 -31.58 0.97
CA SER A 19 10.11 -30.91 1.03
C SER A 19 11.14 -31.58 0.12
N GLN A 20 11.16 -32.92 0.04
CA GLN A 20 12.02 -33.65 -0.89
C GLN A 20 11.68 -33.31 -2.35
N GLN A 21 10.39 -33.28 -2.70
CA GLN A 21 9.96 -32.94 -4.06
C GLN A 21 10.33 -31.51 -4.47
N ILE A 22 10.19 -30.53 -3.57
CA ILE A 22 10.66 -29.14 -3.83
C ILE A 22 12.18 -29.10 -3.99
N THR A 23 12.91 -29.87 -3.18
CA THR A 23 14.38 -29.92 -3.25
C THR A 23 14.84 -30.54 -4.56
N ASP A 24 14.21 -31.63 -5.01
CA ASP A 24 14.53 -32.28 -6.28
C ASP A 24 14.19 -31.40 -7.49
N ILE A 25 13.07 -30.65 -7.45
CA ILE A 25 12.71 -29.67 -8.47
C ILE A 25 13.73 -28.51 -8.52
N LEU A 26 14.18 -28.02 -7.37
CA LEU A 26 15.17 -26.93 -7.28
C LEU A 26 16.58 -27.38 -7.71
N MET A 27 16.92 -28.66 -7.51
CA MET A 27 18.22 -29.22 -7.91
C MET A 27 18.27 -29.71 -9.37
N GLN A 28 17.12 -29.90 -10.02
CA GLN A 28 17.04 -30.34 -11.43
C GLN A 28 17.02 -29.21 -12.45
N GLU A 29 16.73 -27.97 -12.05
CA GLU A 29 16.89 -26.84 -12.97
C GLU A 29 18.39 -26.65 -13.23
N PRO A 30 18.86 -26.83 -14.48
CA PRO A 30 20.22 -26.47 -14.81
C PRO A 30 20.27 -24.95 -14.68
N GLY A 31 20.73 -24.48 -13.52
CA GLY A 31 20.97 -23.06 -13.29
C GLY A 31 21.86 -22.59 -14.42
N SER A 32 21.28 -21.91 -15.40
CA SER A 32 22.01 -21.38 -16.53
C SER A 32 23.06 -20.46 -15.90
N LEU A 33 24.32 -20.89 -15.92
CA LEU A 33 25.45 -20.03 -15.59
C LEU A 33 25.24 -18.76 -16.40
N GLY A 34 25.10 -17.63 -15.71
CA GLY A 34 24.68 -16.39 -16.34
C GLY A 34 25.47 -16.14 -17.62
N GLU A 35 24.78 -15.77 -18.70
CA GLU A 35 25.34 -15.57 -20.04
C GLU A 35 26.49 -14.53 -20.09
N GLY A 36 26.69 -13.79 -19.00
CA GLY A 36 27.70 -12.76 -18.87
C GLY A 36 27.48 -11.65 -19.90
N TRP A 37 28.58 -11.12 -20.45
CA TRP A 37 28.53 -10.09 -21.50
C TRP A 37 27.93 -10.58 -22.81
N HIS A 38 27.86 -11.90 -23.04
CA HIS A 38 27.26 -12.46 -24.24
C HIS A 38 25.73 -12.26 -24.26
N GLY A 39 25.09 -12.02 -23.10
CA GLY A 39 23.67 -11.68 -23.05
C GLY A 39 23.32 -10.40 -23.82
N PHE A 40 24.28 -9.49 -24.03
CA PHE A 40 24.06 -8.27 -24.80
C PHE A 40 23.87 -8.50 -26.31
N THR A 41 24.26 -9.67 -26.82
CA THR A 41 24.09 -9.98 -28.25
C THR A 41 22.68 -10.46 -28.59
N ASP A 42 21.90 -10.89 -27.59
CA ASP A 42 20.51 -11.32 -27.79
C ASP A 42 19.57 -10.10 -27.82
N LEU A 43 19.53 -9.45 -28.99
CA LEU A 43 18.71 -8.27 -29.21
C LEU A 43 17.21 -8.55 -29.07
N GLY A 44 16.77 -9.78 -29.39
CA GLY A 44 15.37 -10.19 -29.28
C GLY A 44 14.93 -10.25 -27.83
N PHE A 45 15.74 -10.90 -26.98
CA PHE A 45 15.51 -10.90 -25.54
C PHE A 45 15.56 -9.50 -24.95
N LEU A 46 16.55 -8.69 -25.30
CA LEU A 46 16.69 -7.32 -24.80
C LEU A 46 15.48 -6.44 -25.16
N LEU A 47 15.00 -6.54 -26.41
CA LEU A 47 13.82 -5.79 -26.84
C LEU A 47 12.57 -6.25 -26.10
N ASN A 48 12.36 -7.56 -25.95
CA ASN A 48 11.21 -8.08 -25.21
C ASN A 48 11.26 -7.67 -23.74
N ALA A 49 12.42 -7.79 -23.09
CA ALA A 49 12.64 -7.35 -21.72
C ALA A 49 12.35 -5.84 -21.57
N PHE A 50 12.84 -5.01 -22.50
CA PHE A 50 12.57 -3.57 -22.49
C PHE A 50 11.08 -3.26 -22.63
N LEU A 51 10.37 -3.92 -23.55
CA LEU A 51 8.92 -3.73 -23.73
C LEU A 51 8.14 -4.18 -22.49
N THR A 52 8.52 -5.29 -21.87
CA THR A 52 7.93 -5.79 -20.63
C THR A 52 8.13 -4.82 -19.47
N LEU A 53 9.33 -4.25 -19.32
CA LEU A 53 9.62 -3.24 -18.30
C LEU A 53 8.85 -1.94 -18.57
N ALA A 54 8.76 -1.51 -19.84
CA ALA A 54 7.98 -0.34 -20.23
C ALA A 54 6.49 -0.53 -19.94
N LEU A 55 5.93 -1.71 -20.28
CA LEU A 55 4.55 -2.05 -19.97
C LEU A 55 4.29 -2.04 -18.47
N ALA A 56 5.16 -2.68 -17.68
CA ALA A 56 5.05 -2.68 -16.22
C ALA A 56 5.09 -1.26 -15.62
N ALA A 57 5.97 -0.40 -16.13
CA ALA A 57 6.06 0.99 -15.71
C ALA A 57 4.79 1.78 -16.05
N ILE A 58 4.22 1.58 -17.25
CA ILE A 58 2.97 2.23 -17.68
C ILE A 58 1.80 1.76 -16.81
N LEU A 59 1.64 0.45 -16.60
CA LEU A 59 0.56 -0.10 -15.78
C LEU A 59 0.70 0.34 -14.31
N GLY A 60 1.92 0.33 -13.78
CA GLY A 60 2.23 0.88 -12.46
C GLY A 60 1.91 2.36 -12.36
N ALA A 61 2.20 3.15 -13.40
CA ALA A 61 1.88 4.57 -13.47
C ALA A 61 0.37 4.83 -13.49
N ILE A 62 -0.42 4.00 -14.19
CA ILE A 62 -1.89 4.11 -14.21
C ILE A 62 -2.48 3.98 -12.79
N ILE A 63 -1.97 3.05 -11.99
CA ILE A 63 -2.38 2.90 -10.59
C ILE A 63 -1.83 4.04 -9.73
N ALA A 64 -0.56 4.42 -9.94
CA ALA A 64 0.11 5.48 -9.20
C ALA A 64 -0.55 6.85 -9.34
N TYR A 65 -0.96 7.22 -10.56
CA TYR A 65 -1.63 8.48 -10.86
C TYR A 65 -3.16 8.35 -10.81
N HIS A 66 -3.68 7.37 -10.08
CA HIS A 66 -5.12 7.24 -9.89
C HIS A 66 -5.70 8.54 -9.27
N PRO A 67 -6.81 9.10 -9.80
CA PRO A 67 -7.30 10.42 -9.41
C PRO A 67 -7.62 10.57 -7.92
N LYS A 68 -7.99 9.47 -7.26
CA LYS A 68 -8.19 9.45 -5.80
C LYS A 68 -6.89 9.49 -4.98
N HIS A 69 -5.76 9.05 -5.51
CA HIS A 69 -4.47 9.20 -4.83
C HIS A 69 -4.02 10.67 -4.82
N LEU A 70 -4.21 11.39 -5.93
CA LEU A 70 -3.86 12.81 -6.01
C LEU A 70 -4.75 13.71 -5.15
N GLN A 71 -6.00 13.31 -4.87
CA GLN A 71 -6.92 14.08 -4.04
C GLN A 71 -6.62 13.99 -2.54
N THR A 72 -5.90 12.96 -2.11
CA THR A 72 -5.69 12.63 -0.69
C THR A 72 -4.21 12.75 -0.28
N ALA A 73 -3.30 13.12 -1.20
CA ALA A 73 -1.87 13.20 -0.93
C ALA A 73 -1.52 14.49 -0.17
N ASP A 74 -1.57 14.44 1.16
CA ASP A 74 -1.23 15.56 2.04
C ASP A 74 0.15 15.36 2.72
N THR A 75 0.64 14.13 2.82
CA THR A 75 1.97 13.84 3.37
C THR A 75 3.04 13.82 2.28
N LEU A 76 4.29 14.20 2.62
CA LEU A 76 5.44 14.09 1.69
C LEU A 76 5.62 12.66 1.17
N GLU A 77 5.34 11.67 2.02
CA GLU A 77 5.42 10.24 1.70
C GLU A 77 4.36 9.84 0.64
N GLU A 78 3.14 10.38 0.71
CA GLU A 78 2.10 10.16 -0.30
C GLU A 78 2.36 10.89 -1.61
N ILE A 79 2.97 12.09 -1.54
CA ILE A 79 3.40 12.83 -2.74
C ILE A 79 4.49 12.05 -3.50
N GLU A 80 5.35 11.33 -2.78
CA GLU A 80 6.40 10.49 -3.38
C GLU A 80 5.93 9.07 -3.73
N ALA A 81 4.77 8.63 -3.24
CA ALA A 81 4.21 7.30 -3.49
C ALA A 81 4.13 6.90 -4.97
N PRO A 82 3.79 7.79 -5.93
CA PRO A 82 3.77 7.42 -7.33
C PRO A 82 5.12 6.92 -7.86
N LYS A 83 6.22 7.54 -7.42
CA LYS A 83 7.58 7.12 -7.80
C LYS A 83 7.89 5.74 -7.24
N VAL A 84 7.48 5.48 -6.01
CA VAL A 84 7.63 4.18 -5.35
C VAL A 84 6.86 3.12 -6.12
N PHE A 85 5.59 3.36 -6.47
CA PHE A 85 4.76 2.37 -7.17
C PHE A 85 5.34 1.98 -8.54
N ILE A 86 5.75 2.97 -9.35
CA ILE A 86 6.38 2.70 -10.65
C ILE A 86 7.67 1.88 -10.47
N THR A 87 8.49 2.25 -9.48
CA THR A 87 9.74 1.52 -9.18
C THR A 87 9.46 0.07 -8.78
N TYR A 88 8.47 -0.16 -7.92
CA TYR A 88 8.08 -1.49 -7.48
C TYR A 88 7.43 -2.34 -8.59
N ALA A 89 6.69 -1.72 -9.53
CA ALA A 89 6.20 -2.41 -10.72
C ALA A 89 7.37 -2.91 -11.59
N VAL A 90 8.37 -2.05 -11.82
CA VAL A 90 9.57 -2.41 -12.59
C VAL A 90 10.38 -3.50 -11.88
N ILE A 91 10.55 -3.40 -10.55
CA ILE A 91 11.19 -4.46 -9.75
C ILE A 91 10.43 -5.78 -9.89
N GLY A 92 9.10 -5.77 -9.78
CA GLY A 92 8.27 -6.96 -10.00
C GLY A 92 8.51 -7.59 -11.36
N ALA A 93 8.52 -6.79 -12.43
CA ALA A 93 8.79 -7.27 -13.79
C ALA A 93 10.19 -7.85 -13.95
N LEU A 94 11.21 -7.22 -13.37
CA LEU A 94 12.57 -7.77 -13.34
C LEU A 94 12.65 -9.12 -12.63
N ILE A 95 11.96 -9.26 -11.49
CA ILE A 95 11.86 -10.55 -10.78
C ILE A 95 11.21 -11.59 -11.69
N GLY A 96 10.12 -11.26 -12.36
CA GLY A 96 9.43 -12.16 -13.28
C GLY A 96 10.32 -12.62 -14.44
N ILE A 97 11.00 -11.68 -15.11
CA ILE A 97 11.93 -11.98 -16.22
C ILE A 97 13.05 -12.92 -15.74
N MET A 98 13.62 -12.63 -14.57
CA MET A 98 14.68 -13.48 -14.00
C MET A 98 14.18 -14.88 -13.65
N VAL A 99 12.98 -15.01 -13.11
CA VAL A 99 12.39 -16.32 -12.78
C VAL A 99 12.10 -17.13 -14.04
N VAL A 100 11.59 -16.51 -15.10
CA VAL A 100 11.33 -17.18 -16.38
C VAL A 100 12.63 -17.65 -17.03
N LYS A 101 13.68 -16.82 -17.02
CA LYS A 101 14.94 -17.11 -17.73
C LYS A 101 15.91 -18.00 -16.93
N TYR A 102 16.01 -17.79 -15.62
CA TYR A 102 17.02 -18.42 -14.76
C TYR A 102 16.43 -19.37 -13.72
N GLY A 103 15.11 -19.51 -13.70
CA GLY A 103 14.43 -20.54 -12.93
C GLY A 103 13.89 -20.11 -11.57
N MET A 104 13.21 -21.05 -10.92
CA MET A 104 12.51 -20.79 -9.64
C MET A 104 13.45 -20.49 -8.47
N VAL A 105 14.69 -20.99 -8.51
CA VAL A 105 15.71 -20.74 -7.48
C VAL A 105 15.96 -19.24 -7.30
N VAL A 106 16.04 -18.49 -8.41
CA VAL A 106 16.23 -17.04 -8.39
C VAL A 106 15.04 -16.34 -7.71
N GLY A 107 13.83 -16.83 -7.96
CA GLY A 107 12.61 -16.35 -7.30
C GLY A 107 12.66 -16.52 -5.78
N PHE A 108 13.10 -17.68 -5.28
CA PHE A 108 13.25 -17.91 -3.84
C PHE A 108 14.28 -16.99 -3.19
N VAL A 109 15.42 -16.75 -3.85
CA VAL A 109 16.45 -15.83 -3.34
C VAL A 109 15.90 -14.40 -3.25
N LEU A 110 15.25 -13.92 -4.31
CA LEU A 110 14.68 -12.57 -4.36
C LEU A 110 13.56 -12.38 -3.34
N PHE A 111 12.69 -13.39 -3.19
CA PHE A 111 11.65 -13.38 -2.16
C PHE A 111 12.25 -13.38 -0.75
N GLY A 112 13.31 -14.16 -0.52
CA GLY A 112 14.05 -14.17 0.74
C GLY A 112 14.61 -12.80 1.10
N ILE A 113 15.25 -12.12 0.15
CA ILE A 113 15.76 -10.75 0.33
C ILE A 113 14.61 -9.78 0.64
N GLY A 114 13.51 -9.85 -0.11
CA GLY A 114 12.32 -9.01 0.13
C GLY A 114 11.71 -9.22 1.52
N GLY A 115 11.64 -10.46 1.98
CA GLY A 115 11.17 -10.81 3.33
C GLY A 115 12.07 -10.24 4.43
N LEU A 116 13.39 -10.29 4.26
CA LEU A 116 14.36 -9.72 5.20
C LEU A 116 14.21 -8.19 5.30
N ILE A 117 13.99 -7.50 4.18
CA ILE A 117 13.77 -6.05 4.18
C ILE A 117 12.50 -5.71 4.96
N ARG A 118 11.40 -6.43 4.73
CA ARG A 118 10.13 -6.20 5.45
C ARG A 118 10.28 -6.30 6.97
N PHE A 119 11.12 -7.19 7.48
CA PHE A 119 11.38 -7.30 8.92
C PHE A 119 12.24 -6.17 9.49
N ARG A 120 12.98 -5.45 8.63
CA ARG A 120 13.83 -4.32 9.01
C ARG A 120 13.14 -2.96 8.83
N THR A 121 12.11 -2.88 8.00
CA THR A 121 11.40 -1.62 7.69
C THR A 121 10.05 -1.56 8.38
N VAL A 122 9.80 -0.49 9.15
CA VAL A 122 8.47 -0.21 9.71
C VAL A 122 7.64 0.50 8.64
N LEU A 123 6.61 -0.17 8.11
CA LEU A 123 5.64 0.49 7.24
C LEU A 123 4.61 1.19 8.10
N ARG A 124 4.48 2.51 7.91
CA ARG A 124 3.66 3.40 8.73
C ARG A 124 2.17 3.31 8.38
N SER A 125 1.86 3.00 7.11
CA SER A 125 0.49 2.83 6.61
C SER A 125 0.28 1.46 5.93
N ALA A 126 -0.66 0.68 6.46
CA ALA A 126 -1.03 -0.62 5.90
C ALA A 126 -1.71 -0.49 4.52
N SER A 127 -2.43 0.61 4.28
CA SER A 127 -3.08 0.88 2.98
C SER A 127 -2.02 1.09 1.89
N LEU A 128 -1.02 1.95 2.14
CA LEU A 128 0.06 2.19 1.17
C LEU A 128 0.84 0.91 0.85
N THR A 129 1.08 0.09 1.88
CA THR A 129 1.72 -1.23 1.73
C THR A 129 0.96 -2.13 0.76
N GLY A 130 -0.38 -2.18 0.90
CA GLY A 130 -1.25 -2.99 0.05
C GLY A 130 -1.15 -2.57 -1.43
N HIS A 131 -1.15 -1.26 -1.70
CA HIS A 131 -0.99 -0.72 -3.05
C HIS A 131 0.37 -1.08 -3.65
N VAL A 132 1.47 -0.95 -2.89
CA VAL A 132 2.81 -1.35 -3.33
C VAL A 132 2.87 -2.83 -3.69
N ILE A 133 2.35 -3.70 -2.84
CA ILE A 133 2.32 -5.15 -3.09
C ILE A 133 1.52 -5.43 -4.36
N PHE A 134 0.34 -4.84 -4.50
CA PHE A 134 -0.52 -5.05 -5.65
C PHE A 134 0.14 -4.60 -6.97
N VAL A 135 0.77 -3.42 -6.98
CA VAL A 135 1.51 -2.92 -8.14
C VAL A 135 2.73 -3.79 -8.45
N THR A 136 3.41 -4.31 -7.44
CA THR A 136 4.52 -5.26 -7.62
C THR A 136 4.02 -6.55 -8.29
N LEU A 137 2.83 -7.05 -7.93
CA LEU A 137 2.23 -8.24 -8.56
C LEU A 137 1.84 -7.98 -10.03
N ILE A 138 1.36 -6.78 -10.37
CA ILE A 138 1.11 -6.38 -11.76
C ILE A 138 2.41 -6.42 -12.56
N GLY A 139 3.48 -5.84 -12.01
CA GLY A 139 4.81 -5.89 -12.60
C GLY A 139 5.31 -7.32 -12.79
N LEU A 140 5.21 -8.14 -11.75
CA LEU A 140 5.57 -9.56 -11.80
C LEU A 140 4.81 -10.30 -12.91
N SER A 141 3.52 -10.05 -13.05
CA SER A 141 2.70 -10.64 -14.12
C SER A 141 3.21 -10.26 -15.51
N CYS A 142 3.69 -9.02 -15.70
CA CYS A 142 4.35 -8.62 -16.94
C CYS A 142 5.64 -9.44 -17.16
N GLY A 143 6.47 -9.56 -16.13
CA GLY A 143 7.74 -10.29 -16.19
C GLY A 143 7.61 -11.79 -16.42
N LEU A 144 6.50 -12.40 -15.99
CA LEU A 144 6.18 -13.82 -16.19
C LEU A 144 5.61 -14.13 -17.59
N ASP A 145 5.70 -13.20 -18.53
CA ASP A 145 5.15 -13.31 -19.89
C ASP A 145 3.62 -13.46 -19.93
N LEU A 146 2.93 -12.85 -18.94
CA LEU A 146 1.47 -12.81 -18.81
C LEU A 146 0.91 -11.38 -18.91
N PRO A 147 1.17 -10.65 -20.01
CA PRO A 147 0.77 -9.24 -20.13
C PRO A 147 -0.75 -9.04 -20.09
N HIS A 148 -1.52 -10.02 -20.58
CA HIS A 148 -2.99 -10.00 -20.52
C HIS A 148 -3.52 -10.04 -19.08
N VAL A 149 -2.90 -10.84 -18.21
CA VAL A 149 -3.24 -10.89 -16.79
C VAL A 149 -2.87 -9.57 -16.11
N ALA A 150 -1.70 -9.01 -16.43
CA ALA A 150 -1.27 -7.74 -15.87
C ALA A 150 -2.23 -6.59 -16.21
N VAL A 151 -2.69 -6.50 -17.46
CA VAL A 151 -3.68 -5.49 -17.90
C VAL A 151 -5.01 -5.70 -17.17
N LEU A 152 -5.53 -6.93 -17.11
CA LEU A 152 -6.79 -7.24 -16.44
C LEU A 152 -6.72 -6.91 -14.94
N ALA A 153 -5.63 -7.28 -14.27
CA ALA A 153 -5.38 -6.97 -12.87
C ALA A 153 -5.29 -5.45 -12.64
N THR A 154 -4.66 -4.71 -13.57
CA THR A 154 -4.58 -3.25 -13.50
C THR A 154 -5.96 -2.61 -13.58
N VAL A 155 -6.79 -3.02 -14.55
CA VAL A 155 -8.17 -2.50 -14.69
C VAL A 155 -9.00 -2.83 -13.45
N PHE A 156 -8.94 -4.08 -12.98
CA PHE A 156 -9.66 -4.50 -11.78
C PHE A 156 -9.21 -3.71 -10.54
N GLY A 157 -7.90 -3.58 -10.34
CA GLY A 157 -7.33 -2.83 -9.23
C GLY A 157 -7.69 -1.35 -9.29
N PHE A 158 -7.66 -0.74 -10.47
CA PHE A 158 -8.09 0.64 -10.67
C PHE A 158 -9.54 0.84 -10.21
N ILE A 159 -10.45 -0.04 -10.63
CA ILE A 159 -11.86 0.00 -10.22
C ILE A 159 -12.01 -0.26 -8.71
N LEU A 160 -11.26 -1.21 -8.17
CA LEU A 160 -11.31 -1.55 -6.75
C LEU A 160 -10.85 -0.38 -5.87
N ILE A 161 -9.74 0.28 -6.23
CA ILE A 161 -9.25 1.47 -5.56
C ILE A 161 -10.29 2.58 -5.64
N PHE A 162 -10.91 2.77 -6.80
CA PHE A 162 -11.97 3.76 -6.98
C PHE A 162 -13.15 3.51 -6.03
N ILE A 163 -13.58 2.26 -5.86
CA ILE A 163 -14.69 1.88 -4.96
C ILE A 163 -14.28 2.00 -3.49
N LEU A 164 -13.08 1.53 -3.13
CA LEU A 164 -12.62 1.48 -1.74
C LEU A 164 -12.32 2.89 -1.20
N ASN A 165 -11.67 3.73 -2.02
CA ASN A 165 -11.37 5.13 -1.67
C ASN A 165 -12.54 6.08 -1.92
N ALA A 166 -13.76 5.55 -2.15
CA ALA A 166 -14.96 6.37 -2.23
C ALA A 166 -15.35 7.01 -0.88
N ARG A 167 -14.77 6.57 0.24
CA ARG A 167 -15.12 7.05 1.60
C ARG A 167 -13.89 7.54 2.38
N ILE A 168 -13.46 8.76 2.08
CA ILE A 168 -12.32 9.43 2.76
C ILE A 168 -12.67 9.68 4.23
N THR A 169 -11.77 9.34 5.14
CA THR A 169 -11.95 9.59 6.58
C THR A 169 -10.95 10.64 7.02
N TYR A 170 -11.43 11.74 7.57
CA TYR A 170 -10.60 12.83 8.06
C TYR A 170 -10.34 12.65 9.55
N ARG A 171 -9.12 12.93 9.98
CA ARG A 171 -8.74 12.97 11.38
C ARG A 171 -8.17 14.35 11.72
N ILE A 172 -8.86 15.08 12.61
CA ILE A 172 -8.35 16.34 13.16
C ILE A 172 -7.80 16.08 14.55
N ASN A 173 -6.58 16.55 14.82
CA ASN A 173 -6.03 16.69 16.14
C ASN A 173 -5.97 18.19 16.51
N ILE A 174 -6.66 18.58 17.57
CA ILE A 174 -6.65 19.95 18.10
C ILE A 174 -5.74 19.94 19.32
N ARG A 175 -4.68 20.75 19.31
CA ARG A 175 -3.65 20.83 20.38
C ARG A 175 -3.70 22.20 21.07
N ALA A 176 -2.96 22.34 22.17
CA ALA A 176 -2.81 23.59 22.94
C ALA A 176 -4.10 24.12 23.58
N LEU A 177 -4.97 23.21 24.03
CA LEU A 177 -6.20 23.56 24.75
C LEU A 177 -5.95 23.60 26.26
N THR A 178 -6.51 24.58 26.97
CA THR A 178 -6.47 24.60 28.44
C THR A 178 -7.38 23.50 29.01
N ALA A 179 -6.97 22.81 30.08
CA ALA A 179 -7.70 21.65 30.61
C ALA A 179 -9.19 21.91 30.91
N GLU A 180 -9.52 23.15 31.31
CA GLU A 180 -10.88 23.60 31.60
C GLU A 180 -11.71 23.87 30.33
N SER A 181 -11.07 24.25 29.21
CA SER A 181 -11.75 24.57 27.95
C SER A 181 -11.93 23.37 27.02
N ILE A 182 -11.33 22.20 27.31
CA ILE A 182 -11.38 21.01 26.42
C ILE A 182 -12.82 20.56 26.16
N VAL A 183 -13.68 20.59 27.18
CA VAL A 183 -15.07 20.14 27.03
C VAL A 183 -15.88 21.13 26.19
N ALA A 184 -15.71 22.43 26.43
CA ALA A 184 -16.37 23.50 25.66
C ALA A 184 -15.88 23.56 24.21
N SER A 185 -14.57 23.44 24.02
CA SER A 185 -13.95 23.40 22.69
C SER A 185 -14.43 22.18 21.92
N ALA A 186 -14.45 20.99 22.53
CA ALA A 186 -14.98 19.79 21.87
C ALA A 186 -16.43 19.98 21.39
N ALA A 187 -17.28 20.62 22.20
CA ALA A 187 -18.67 20.91 21.82
C ALA A 187 -18.75 21.92 20.66
N ALA A 188 -17.91 22.97 20.66
CA ALA A 188 -17.85 23.95 19.59
C ALA A 188 -17.42 23.31 18.25
N TYR A 189 -16.29 22.58 18.24
CA TYR A 189 -15.82 21.88 17.04
C TYR A 189 -16.82 20.83 16.55
N ARG A 190 -17.47 20.11 17.47
CA ARG A 190 -18.52 19.15 17.14
C ARG A 190 -19.71 19.82 16.43
N SER A 191 -20.15 20.98 16.92
CA SER A 191 -21.29 21.68 16.34
C SER A 191 -21.05 22.12 14.90
N VAL A 192 -19.83 22.61 14.59
CA VAL A 192 -19.44 23.01 13.23
C VAL A 192 -19.36 21.79 12.31
N LEU A 193 -18.83 20.66 12.79
CA LEU A 193 -18.79 19.40 12.03
C LEU A 193 -20.19 18.85 11.74
N GLU A 194 -21.11 18.90 12.70
CA GLU A 194 -22.50 18.46 12.52
C GLU A 194 -23.26 19.38 11.53
N GLN A 195 -23.02 20.70 11.58
CA GLN A 195 -23.60 21.66 10.62
C GLN A 195 -23.14 21.41 9.18
N GLN A 196 -21.89 20.98 8.99
CA GLN A 196 -21.30 20.64 7.70
C GLN A 196 -21.77 19.27 7.15
N ARG A 197 -22.71 18.60 7.81
CA ARG A 197 -23.15 17.22 7.50
C ARG A 197 -21.98 16.21 7.53
N CYS A 198 -20.93 16.47 8.32
CA CYS A 198 -19.86 15.51 8.55
C CYS A 198 -20.34 14.42 9.50
N ILE A 199 -20.06 13.15 9.17
CA ILE A 199 -20.40 12.01 10.02
C ILE A 199 -19.24 11.77 10.99
N ILE A 200 -19.41 12.09 12.26
CA ILE A 200 -18.40 11.87 13.30
C ILE A 200 -18.38 10.38 13.65
N MET A 201 -17.23 9.73 13.42
CA MET A 201 -17.02 8.30 13.70
C MET A 201 -16.36 8.08 15.07
N SER A 202 -15.49 8.99 15.50
CA SER A 202 -14.82 8.90 16.80
C SER A 202 -14.49 10.28 17.35
N GLU A 203 -14.66 10.44 18.65
CA GLU A 203 -14.27 11.62 19.42
C GLU A 203 -13.46 11.15 20.62
N LYS A 204 -12.20 11.59 20.73
CA LYS A 204 -11.32 11.28 21.86
C LYS A 204 -10.84 12.57 22.51
N LYS A 205 -11.23 12.79 23.76
CA LYS A 205 -10.75 13.90 24.60
C LYS A 205 -9.59 13.38 25.44
N ASN A 206 -8.44 14.05 25.38
CA ASN A 206 -7.28 13.66 26.17
C ASN A 206 -6.79 14.87 26.99
N PRO A 207 -7.30 15.05 28.23
CA PRO A 207 -7.01 16.20 29.07
C PRO A 207 -5.53 16.32 29.44
N GLU A 208 -4.88 15.20 29.74
CA GLU A 208 -3.45 15.15 30.12
C GLU A 208 -2.54 15.64 29.01
N LYS A 209 -2.93 15.43 27.75
CA LYS A 209 -2.17 15.87 26.57
C LYS A 209 -2.71 17.15 25.95
N SER A 210 -3.67 17.82 26.61
CA SER A 210 -4.28 19.08 26.15
C SER A 210 -4.73 19.00 24.68
N ARG A 211 -5.32 17.85 24.29
CA ARG A 211 -5.67 17.56 22.90
C ARG A 211 -7.04 16.90 22.74
N ILE A 212 -7.69 17.20 21.62
CA ILE A 212 -8.90 16.53 21.17
C ILE A 212 -8.64 15.93 19.80
N THR A 213 -9.04 14.67 19.60
CA THR A 213 -8.96 14.01 18.30
C THR A 213 -10.37 13.71 17.81
N PHE A 214 -10.72 14.23 16.64
CA PHE A 214 -11.93 13.88 15.91
C PHE A 214 -11.59 13.02 14.71
N ILE A 215 -12.35 11.96 14.48
CA ILE A 215 -12.33 11.17 13.24
C ILE A 215 -13.73 11.32 12.63
N PHE A 216 -13.83 11.90 11.45
CA PHE A 216 -15.10 12.15 10.78
C PHE A 216 -15.00 11.94 9.28
N ARG A 217 -16.14 11.64 8.65
CA ARG A 217 -16.25 11.50 7.20
C ARG A 217 -16.87 12.77 6.64
N SER A 218 -16.18 13.44 5.72
CA SER A 218 -16.72 14.55 4.95
C SER A 218 -17.40 14.01 3.69
N ASN A 219 -18.60 14.52 3.38
CA ASN A 219 -19.30 14.17 2.15
C ASN A 219 -18.82 15.06 0.99
N GLY A 220 -17.57 14.85 0.55
CA GLY A 220 -17.00 15.31 -0.73
C GLY A 220 -16.91 16.82 -1.01
N ASN A 221 -17.69 17.67 -0.36
CA ASN A 221 -17.84 19.10 -0.68
C ASN A 221 -17.18 20.05 0.33
N ALA A 222 -16.76 19.57 1.49
CA ALA A 222 -16.04 20.42 2.46
C ALA A 222 -14.53 20.27 2.20
N THR A 223 -13.96 21.24 1.48
CA THR A 223 -12.50 21.39 1.34
C THR A 223 -11.90 21.74 2.71
N LEU A 224 -10.72 21.21 3.01
CA LEU A 224 -10.02 21.45 4.28
C LEU A 224 -9.89 22.95 4.62
N GLN A 225 -9.58 23.76 3.62
CA GLN A 225 -9.54 25.23 3.72
C GLN A 225 -10.90 25.87 4.05
N ALA A 226 -12.00 25.29 3.57
CA ALA A 226 -13.34 25.79 3.89
C ALA A 226 -13.71 25.46 5.35
N LEU A 227 -13.32 24.28 5.83
CA LEU A 227 -13.46 23.88 7.23
C LEU A 227 -12.59 24.72 8.16
N GLU A 228 -11.32 24.97 7.83
CA GLU A 228 -10.43 25.83 8.62
C GLU A 228 -10.96 27.25 8.73
N LYS A 229 -11.35 27.86 7.60
CA LYS A 229 -11.93 29.20 7.58
C LYS A 229 -13.20 29.29 8.44
N GLN A 230 -13.95 28.20 8.53
CA GLN A 230 -15.19 28.14 9.29
C GLN A 230 -14.95 27.89 10.78
N PHE A 231 -13.94 27.10 11.14
CA PHE A 231 -13.47 27.03 12.52
C PHE A 231 -12.94 28.38 13.01
N ASP A 232 -12.24 29.13 12.15
CA ASP A 232 -11.77 30.48 12.46
C ASP A 232 -12.93 31.49 12.64
N THR A 233 -14.07 31.25 12.00
CA THR A 233 -15.22 32.18 12.02
C THR A 233 -16.22 31.84 13.13
N ASP A 234 -16.54 30.56 13.35
CA ASP A 234 -17.63 30.11 14.23
C ASP A 234 -17.16 29.73 15.65
N ILE A 235 -15.86 29.58 15.88
CA ILE A 235 -15.31 29.20 17.20
C ILE A 235 -14.63 30.40 17.85
N ASP A 236 -14.98 30.69 19.09
CA ASP A 236 -14.37 31.76 19.88
C ASP A 236 -12.84 31.55 20.02
N SER A 237 -12.09 32.62 19.86
CA SER A 237 -10.61 32.66 19.93
C SER A 237 -10.03 32.06 21.22
N SER A 238 -10.79 32.06 22.33
CA SER A 238 -10.37 31.43 23.59
C SER A 238 -10.51 29.90 23.62
N LEU A 239 -11.24 29.32 22.66
CA LEU A 239 -11.51 27.87 22.52
C LEU A 239 -10.76 27.25 21.32
N GLN A 240 -10.05 28.07 20.56
CA GLN A 240 -9.25 27.62 19.42
C GLN A 240 -7.92 27.04 19.90
N GLY A 241 -7.60 25.85 19.39
CA GLY A 241 -6.30 25.22 19.54
C GLY A 241 -5.53 25.20 18.23
N ALA A 242 -4.25 24.82 18.28
CA ALA A 242 -3.49 24.53 17.07
C ALA A 242 -4.08 23.30 16.38
N LEU A 243 -4.58 23.48 15.15
CA LEU A 243 -5.14 22.43 14.32
C LEU A 243 -4.02 21.65 13.63
N ASP A 244 -4.08 20.32 13.74
CA ASP A 244 -3.14 19.37 13.15
C ASP A 244 -3.96 18.30 12.43
N TRP A 245 -3.96 18.33 11.10
CA TRP A 245 -4.80 17.51 10.24
C TRP A 245 -4.06 16.25 9.79
N GLU A 246 -4.74 15.11 9.84
CA GLU A 246 -4.30 13.84 9.28
C GLU A 246 -5.45 13.30 8.40
N ILE A 247 -5.16 12.92 7.16
CA ILE A 247 -6.14 12.28 6.26
C ILE A 247 -5.78 10.80 6.12
N ASP A 248 -6.77 9.91 6.28
CA ASP A 248 -6.65 8.45 6.15
C ASP A 248 -7.60 7.89 5.07
#